data_AF-A0A522T9X4-F1
#
_entry.id   AF-A0A522T9X4-F1
#
_cell.length_a   1.000
_cell.length_b   1.000
_cell.length_c   1.000
_cell.angle_alpha   90.00
_cell.angle_beta   90.00
_cell.angle_gamma   90.00
#
_symmetry.space_group_name_H-M   'P 1'
#
loop_
_entity.id
_entity.type
_entity.pdbx_description
1 polymer ?
#
loop_
_entity_poly.entity_id
_entity_poly.type
_entity_poly.pdbx_seq_one_letter_code
_entity_poly.pdbx_strand_id
1 'polypeptide(L)'
;MSLEPFRREKLVILSARSTVYQAARAMADNHVGAVLVSREGRLAGILTDRDIALSVVGEGLDPVITSLDEVMTEGVLTCPISANLADVARLMRDYGVRHLPLLEADRPVGLVTFDDLVLSGEVRLDDLRAVVHEQLVESEAPGKPMGVPHPARATDAGTRMRSRMRAEARAQHVNDRFITAVMQATGLDHDRAERGMALGICMLCHRLTPEQAQHTIAQLPSKLHERLISCADGPDRAVTAAAMQVEISRSLSLDSVTANDFLISLFSVLHDFVSHGQMEEVRDQLPEDLRAMFPVVRRAA
;
A
#
# COMPACT_ATOMS: atom_id res chain seq x y z
N MET A 1 -30.81 -8.22 18.04
CA MET A 1 -30.80 -9.31 17.04
C MET A 1 -29.64 -10.30 17.19
N SER A 2 -29.77 -11.44 16.51
CA SER A 2 -28.67 -12.36 16.15
C SER A 2 -27.65 -11.69 15.20
N LEU A 3 -26.41 -12.17 15.20
CA LEU A 3 -25.34 -11.67 14.32
C LEU A 3 -25.22 -12.43 12.99
N GLU A 4 -26.05 -13.43 12.73
CA GLU A 4 -26.03 -14.20 11.47
C GLU A 4 -26.08 -13.36 10.18
N PRO A 5 -26.82 -12.23 10.10
CA PRO A 5 -26.79 -11.37 8.89
C PRO A 5 -25.40 -10.85 8.51
N PHE A 6 -24.49 -10.69 9.48
CA PHE A 6 -23.14 -10.16 9.27
C PHE A 6 -22.13 -11.25 8.86
N ARG A 7 -22.58 -12.50 8.67
CA ARG A 7 -21.71 -13.60 8.24
C ARG A 7 -21.19 -13.32 6.82
N ARG A 8 -19.86 -13.31 6.68
CA ARG A 8 -19.06 -13.00 5.48
C ARG A 8 -19.22 -11.56 4.97
N GLU A 9 -20.01 -10.73 5.63
CA GLU A 9 -20.15 -9.33 5.28
C GLU A 9 -18.81 -8.61 5.49
N LYS A 10 -18.34 -7.89 4.46
CA LYS A 10 -17.14 -7.05 4.48
C LYS A 10 -15.86 -7.76 4.95
N LEU A 11 -15.83 -9.10 4.87
CA LEU A 11 -14.72 -9.90 5.36
C LEU A 11 -13.58 -9.94 4.32
N VAL A 12 -12.61 -9.04 4.48
CA VAL A 12 -11.37 -9.05 3.71
C VAL A 12 -10.23 -9.52 4.62
N ILE A 13 -9.54 -10.59 4.23
CA ILE A 13 -8.44 -11.15 5.00
C ILE A 13 -7.19 -11.19 4.13
N LEU A 14 -6.10 -10.58 4.61
CA LEU A 14 -4.80 -10.58 3.96
C LEU A 14 -3.75 -11.32 4.80
N SER A 15 -2.61 -11.62 4.19
CA SER A 15 -1.47 -12.20 4.89
C SER A 15 -0.75 -11.14 5.71
N ALA A 16 -0.19 -11.52 6.85
CA ALA A 16 0.74 -10.69 7.64
C ALA A 16 1.90 -10.11 6.81
N ARG A 17 2.29 -10.80 5.73
CA ARG A 17 3.34 -10.38 4.80
C ARG A 17 2.86 -9.52 3.63
N SER A 18 1.55 -9.34 3.47
CA SER A 18 1.01 -8.40 2.49
C SER A 18 1.48 -6.98 2.85
N THR A 19 1.49 -6.09 1.87
CA THR A 19 1.94 -4.71 2.09
C THR A 19 0.77 -3.80 2.44
N VAL A 20 1.04 -2.66 3.08
CA VAL A 20 0.01 -1.66 3.38
C VAL A 20 -0.68 -1.18 2.12
N TYR A 21 0.06 -1.03 1.01
CA TYR A 21 -0.51 -0.71 -0.29
C TYR A 21 -1.54 -1.76 -0.74
N GLN A 22 -1.23 -3.06 -0.62
CA GLN A 22 -2.17 -4.12 -0.93
C GLN A 22 -3.41 -4.08 -0.04
N ALA A 23 -3.27 -3.76 1.24
CA ALA A 23 -4.40 -3.54 2.13
C ALA A 23 -5.27 -2.35 1.71
N ALA A 24 -4.66 -1.20 1.38
CA ALA A 24 -5.37 -0.03 0.90
C ALA A 24 -6.12 -0.30 -0.41
N ARG A 25 -5.50 -1.05 -1.34
CA ARG A 25 -6.15 -1.53 -2.56
C ARG A 25 -7.33 -2.44 -2.27
N ALA A 26 -7.16 -3.42 -1.40
CA ALA A 26 -8.25 -4.32 -1.01
C ALA A 26 -9.41 -3.57 -0.33
N MET A 27 -9.12 -2.56 0.48
CA MET A 27 -10.12 -1.66 1.07
C MET A 27 -10.90 -0.91 -0.01
N ALA A 28 -10.20 -0.32 -1.00
CA ALA A 28 -10.82 0.39 -2.11
C ALA A 28 -11.69 -0.53 -2.98
N ASP A 29 -11.15 -1.67 -3.40
CA ASP A 29 -11.82 -2.60 -4.31
C ASP A 29 -13.08 -3.21 -3.65
N ASN A 30 -13.06 -3.43 -2.33
CA ASN A 30 -14.16 -4.04 -1.58
C ASN A 30 -15.05 -3.02 -0.85
N HIS A 31 -14.75 -1.72 -0.95
CA HIS A 31 -15.46 -0.65 -0.24
C HIS A 31 -15.55 -0.89 1.29
N VAL A 32 -14.43 -1.26 1.91
CA VAL A 32 -14.33 -1.52 3.36
C VAL A 32 -13.29 -0.63 4.03
N GLY A 33 -13.50 -0.27 5.29
CA GLY A 33 -12.57 0.55 6.08
C GLY A 33 -11.54 -0.24 6.89
N ALA A 34 -11.59 -1.57 6.85
CA ALA A 34 -10.71 -2.44 7.63
C ALA A 34 -10.43 -3.77 6.90
N VAL A 35 -9.23 -4.31 7.15
CA VAL A 35 -8.85 -5.67 6.72
C VAL A 35 -8.38 -6.48 7.93
N LEU A 36 -8.73 -7.75 7.96
CA LEU A 36 -8.17 -8.69 8.92
C LEU A 36 -6.84 -9.21 8.41
N VAL A 37 -5.91 -9.42 9.34
CA VAL A 37 -4.58 -9.92 9.04
C VAL A 37 -4.46 -11.33 9.57
N SER A 38 -4.03 -12.24 8.70
CA SER A 38 -3.82 -13.64 9.04
C SER A 38 -2.34 -13.99 9.09
N ARG A 39 -1.97 -14.83 10.06
CA ARG A 39 -0.66 -15.46 10.15
C ARG A 39 -0.87 -16.95 10.34
N GLU A 40 -0.30 -17.75 9.44
CA GLU A 40 -0.40 -19.22 9.49
C GLU A 40 -1.86 -19.72 9.57
N GLY A 41 -2.77 -19.05 8.86
CA GLY A 41 -4.20 -19.40 8.82
C GLY A 41 -5.01 -19.00 10.06
N ARG A 42 -4.42 -18.25 11.00
CA ARG A 42 -5.10 -17.72 12.19
C ARG A 42 -5.22 -16.20 12.14
N LEU A 43 -6.25 -15.65 12.79
CA LEU A 43 -6.38 -14.21 12.97
C LEU A 43 -5.22 -13.70 13.83
N ALA A 44 -4.43 -12.80 13.27
CA ALA A 44 -3.24 -12.23 13.89
C ALA A 44 -3.41 -10.74 14.21
N GLY A 45 -4.17 -10.02 13.39
CA GLY A 45 -4.36 -8.60 13.57
C GLY A 45 -5.49 -8.01 12.75
N ILE A 46 -5.68 -6.70 12.89
CA ILE A 46 -6.58 -5.88 12.09
C ILE A 46 -5.86 -4.59 11.70
N LEU A 47 -6.09 -4.11 10.48
CA LEU A 47 -5.60 -2.81 9.99
C LEU A 47 -6.78 -2.00 9.46
N THR A 48 -6.91 -0.75 9.88
CA THR A 48 -7.95 0.19 9.44
C THR A 48 -7.39 1.31 8.56
N ASP A 49 -8.25 1.98 7.80
CA ASP A 49 -7.90 3.19 7.05
C ASP A 49 -7.26 4.28 7.94
N ARG A 50 -7.74 4.44 9.17
CA ARG A 50 -7.17 5.33 10.18
C ARG A 50 -5.77 4.90 10.60
N ASP A 51 -5.52 3.59 10.77
CA ASP A 51 -4.17 3.10 11.06
C ASP A 51 -3.22 3.41 9.90
N ILE A 52 -3.66 3.28 8.65
CA ILE A 52 -2.87 3.66 7.46
C ILE A 52 -2.55 5.16 7.50
N ALA A 53 -3.56 6.01 7.71
CA ALA A 53 -3.37 7.45 7.72
C ALA A 53 -2.41 7.92 8.84
N LEU A 54 -2.54 7.36 10.05
CA LEU A 54 -1.80 7.84 11.21
C LEU A 54 -0.46 7.13 11.40
N SER A 55 -0.41 5.81 11.25
CA SER A 55 0.76 4.98 11.60
C SER A 55 1.65 4.66 10.41
N VAL A 56 1.17 4.86 9.18
CA VAL A 56 1.95 4.65 7.96
C VAL A 56 2.27 6.00 7.32
N VAL A 57 1.24 6.70 6.84
CA VAL A 57 1.43 8.01 6.19
C VAL A 57 1.93 9.05 7.18
N GLY A 58 1.29 9.16 8.35
CA GLY A 58 1.67 10.12 9.40
C GLY A 58 3.09 9.92 9.94
N GLU A 59 3.62 8.69 9.91
CA GLU A 59 4.97 8.35 10.35
C GLU A 59 5.99 8.31 9.20
N GLY A 60 5.57 8.58 7.96
CA GLY A 60 6.43 8.60 6.77
C GLY A 60 6.93 7.21 6.35
N LEU A 61 6.19 6.14 6.67
CA LEU A 61 6.50 4.80 6.21
C LEU A 61 6.03 4.63 4.76
N ASP A 62 6.82 3.91 3.96
CA ASP A 62 6.45 3.59 2.58
C ASP A 62 5.43 2.43 2.56
N PRO A 63 4.18 2.67 2.10
CA PRO A 63 3.13 1.65 2.11
C PRO A 63 3.40 0.50 1.12
N VAL A 64 4.25 0.70 0.11
CA VAL A 64 4.56 -0.30 -0.92
C VAL A 64 5.42 -1.41 -0.34
N ILE A 65 6.26 -1.12 0.65
CA ILE A 65 7.23 -2.06 1.22
C ILE A 65 6.98 -2.41 2.69
N THR A 66 6.15 -1.64 3.40
CA THR A 66 5.79 -1.91 4.80
C THR A 66 4.78 -3.05 4.85
N SER A 67 5.09 -4.11 5.60
CA SER A 67 4.19 -5.26 5.75
C SER A 67 3.13 -5.04 6.83
N LEU A 68 2.01 -5.76 6.74
CA LEU A 68 0.89 -5.60 7.67
C LEU A 68 1.28 -5.95 9.12
N ASP A 69 2.14 -6.93 9.34
CA ASP A 69 2.61 -7.31 10.69
C ASP A 69 3.39 -6.21 11.43
N GLU A 70 3.90 -5.21 10.73
CA GLU A 70 4.61 -4.10 11.36
C GLU A 70 3.69 -3.02 11.90
N VAL A 71 2.47 -2.93 11.37
CA VAL A 71 1.56 -1.80 11.61
C VAL A 71 0.15 -2.22 12.04
N MET A 72 -0.19 -3.51 11.94
CA MET A 72 -1.48 -4.04 12.38
C MET A 72 -1.65 -3.91 13.89
N THR A 73 -2.90 -3.82 14.31
CA THR A 73 -3.27 -4.01 15.71
C THR A 73 -3.28 -5.51 16.01
N GLU A 74 -2.35 -5.97 16.85
CA GLU A 74 -2.38 -7.33 17.41
C GLU A 74 -3.41 -7.46 18.54
N GLY A 75 -3.73 -8.70 18.95
CA GLY A 75 -4.64 -8.92 20.07
C GLY A 75 -6.06 -8.43 19.77
N VAL A 76 -6.53 -8.71 18.55
CA VAL A 76 -7.82 -8.21 18.05
C VAL A 76 -8.95 -8.61 18.98
N LEU A 77 -9.75 -7.62 19.40
CA LEU A 77 -10.98 -7.90 20.14
C LEU A 77 -11.97 -8.57 19.20
N THR A 78 -12.53 -9.72 19.61
CA THR A 78 -13.45 -10.51 18.78
C THR A 78 -14.72 -10.86 19.53
N CYS A 79 -15.77 -11.22 18.78
CA CYS A 79 -17.04 -11.66 19.33
C CYS A 79 -17.48 -12.98 18.69
N PRO A 80 -18.07 -13.95 19.41
CA PRO A 80 -18.62 -15.14 18.79
C PRO A 80 -19.86 -14.79 17.93
N ILE A 81 -20.03 -15.46 16.78
CA ILE A 81 -21.19 -15.27 15.89
C ILE A 81 -22.53 -15.57 16.58
N SER A 82 -22.52 -16.36 17.65
CA SER A 82 -23.70 -16.68 18.47
C SER A 82 -24.10 -15.57 19.45
N ALA A 83 -23.32 -14.49 19.56
CA ALA A 83 -23.67 -13.34 20.38
C ALA A 83 -24.79 -12.51 19.75
N ASN A 84 -25.15 -11.41 20.41
CA ASN A 84 -26.15 -10.47 19.89
C ASN A 84 -25.54 -9.08 19.64
N LEU A 85 -26.30 -8.26 18.92
CA LEU A 85 -25.87 -6.91 18.53
C LEU A 85 -25.62 -5.96 19.73
N ALA A 86 -26.30 -6.16 20.86
CA ALA A 86 -26.06 -5.36 22.06
C ALA A 86 -24.72 -5.71 22.72
N ASP A 87 -24.29 -6.97 22.63
CA ASP A 87 -22.93 -7.37 23.06
C ASP A 87 -21.86 -6.70 22.20
N VAL A 88 -22.08 -6.61 20.88
CA VAL A 88 -21.18 -5.89 19.97
C VAL A 88 -21.09 -4.41 20.34
N ALA A 89 -22.23 -3.74 20.51
CA ALA A 89 -22.27 -2.33 20.90
C ALA A 89 -21.56 -2.07 22.24
N ARG A 90 -21.77 -2.96 23.22
CA ARG A 90 -21.07 -2.91 24.50
C ARG A 90 -19.56 -3.07 24.34
N LEU A 91 -19.11 -4.08 23.59
CA LEU A 91 -17.67 -4.30 23.35
C LEU A 91 -17.02 -3.13 22.62
N MET A 92 -17.70 -2.58 21.61
CA MET A 92 -17.22 -1.38 20.90
C MET A 92 -17.07 -0.18 21.82
N ARG A 93 -18.01 0.01 22.74
CA ARG A 93 -17.96 1.09 23.74
C ARG A 93 -16.86 0.84 24.76
N ASP A 94 -16.84 -0.31 25.40
CA ASP A 94 -15.96 -0.59 26.53
C ASP A 94 -14.47 -0.63 26.13
N TYR A 95 -14.18 -0.88 24.84
CA TYR A 95 -12.81 -0.95 24.31
C TYR A 95 -12.50 0.12 23.25
N GLY A 96 -13.40 1.08 23.01
CA GLY A 96 -13.16 2.17 22.05
C GLY A 96 -12.96 1.73 20.59
N VAL A 97 -13.47 0.56 20.18
CA VAL A 97 -13.28 0.03 18.82
C VAL A 97 -14.52 0.19 17.94
N ARG A 98 -14.32 0.31 16.62
CA ARG A 98 -15.40 0.40 15.61
C ARG A 98 -15.58 -0.83 14.75
N HIS A 99 -14.67 -1.79 14.86
CA HIS A 99 -14.64 -2.97 14.02
C HIS A 99 -14.48 -4.18 14.94
N LEU A 100 -15.42 -5.12 14.86
CA LEU A 100 -15.43 -6.30 15.72
C LEU A 100 -15.55 -7.56 14.85
N PRO A 101 -14.45 -8.30 14.65
CA PRO A 101 -14.50 -9.55 13.91
C PRO A 101 -15.33 -10.59 14.65
N LEU A 102 -16.14 -11.31 13.88
CA LEU A 102 -16.98 -12.39 14.35
C LEU A 102 -16.26 -13.73 14.17
N LEU A 103 -16.24 -14.54 15.22
CA LEU A 103 -15.61 -15.85 15.20
C LEU A 103 -16.64 -17.00 15.32
N GLU A 104 -16.34 -18.09 14.62
CA GLU A 104 -16.97 -19.39 14.81
C GLU A 104 -15.87 -20.45 14.86
N ALA A 105 -15.73 -21.14 16.01
CA ALA A 105 -14.64 -22.07 16.26
C ALA A 105 -13.25 -21.49 15.91
N ASP A 106 -12.94 -20.31 16.47
CA ASP A 106 -11.70 -19.53 16.28
C ASP A 106 -11.38 -19.09 14.85
N ARG A 107 -12.33 -19.22 13.92
CA ARG A 107 -12.18 -18.74 12.55
C ARG A 107 -12.99 -17.47 12.33
N PRO A 108 -12.41 -16.43 11.70
CA PRO A 108 -13.16 -15.27 11.25
C PRO A 108 -14.25 -15.68 10.26
N VAL A 109 -15.50 -15.37 10.62
CA VAL A 109 -16.68 -15.64 9.78
C VAL A 109 -17.42 -14.39 9.38
N GLY A 110 -17.08 -13.21 9.90
CA GLY A 110 -17.69 -11.93 9.56
C GLY A 110 -17.02 -10.77 10.27
N LEU A 111 -17.48 -9.55 9.98
CA LEU A 111 -17.03 -8.32 10.62
C LEU A 111 -18.24 -7.41 10.85
N VAL A 112 -18.45 -6.97 12.09
CA VAL A 112 -19.44 -5.93 12.39
C VAL A 112 -18.74 -4.60 12.57
N THR A 113 -19.23 -3.57 11.90
CA THR A 113 -18.74 -2.21 12.06
C THR A 113 -19.69 -1.36 12.88
N PHE A 114 -19.20 -0.23 13.39
CA PHE A 114 -20.04 0.77 14.03
C PHE A 114 -21.16 1.26 13.08
N ASP A 115 -20.87 1.41 11.79
CA ASP A 115 -21.86 1.82 10.80
C ASP A 115 -22.99 0.79 10.68
N ASP A 116 -22.69 -0.50 10.83
CA ASP A 116 -23.71 -1.56 10.86
C ASP A 116 -24.63 -1.41 12.09
N LEU A 117 -24.08 -1.02 13.24
CA LEU A 117 -24.88 -0.72 14.44
C LEU A 117 -25.83 0.45 14.18
N VAL A 118 -25.33 1.51 13.54
CA VAL A 118 -26.13 2.70 13.19
C VAL A 118 -27.24 2.33 12.20
N LEU A 119 -26.91 1.60 11.13
CA LEU A 119 -27.85 1.23 10.08
C LEU A 119 -28.90 0.21 10.55
N SER A 120 -28.58 -0.63 11.53
CA SER A 120 -29.53 -1.60 12.08
C SER A 120 -30.77 -0.93 12.69
N GLY A 121 -30.64 0.29 13.21
CA GLY A 121 -31.67 0.97 13.99
C GLY A 121 -32.05 0.27 15.31
N GLU A 122 -31.38 -0.83 15.66
CA GLU A 122 -31.72 -1.64 16.84
C GLU A 122 -30.94 -1.22 18.09
N VAL A 123 -29.78 -0.59 17.92
CA VAL A 123 -28.97 -0.10 19.03
C VAL A 123 -29.46 1.28 19.43
N ARG A 124 -29.70 1.48 20.74
CA ARG A 124 -30.14 2.77 21.26
C ARG A 124 -29.12 3.84 20.92
N LEU A 125 -29.62 5.03 20.55
CA LEU A 125 -28.78 6.17 20.21
C LEU A 125 -27.78 6.53 21.32
N ASP A 126 -28.17 6.41 22.59
CA ASP A 126 -27.27 6.68 23.72
C ASP A 126 -26.08 5.71 23.76
N ASP A 127 -26.29 4.43 23.42
CA ASP A 127 -25.23 3.42 23.38
C ASP A 127 -24.29 3.68 22.20
N LEU A 128 -24.83 4.07 21.03
CA LEU A 128 -24.03 4.50 19.88
C LEU A 128 -23.21 5.76 20.20
N ARG A 129 -23.82 6.74 20.87
CA ARG A 129 -23.13 7.96 21.32
C ARG A 129 -22.02 7.63 22.31
N ALA A 130 -22.22 6.67 23.20
CA ALA A 130 -21.20 6.24 24.15
C ALA A 130 -19.98 5.65 23.44
N VAL A 131 -20.17 4.84 22.38
CA VAL A 131 -19.06 4.35 21.54
C VAL A 131 -18.28 5.52 20.93
N VAL A 132 -18.98 6.50 20.34
CA VAL A 132 -18.33 7.67 19.74
C VAL A 132 -17.62 8.51 20.81
N HIS A 133 -18.24 8.71 21.98
CA HIS A 133 -17.64 9.44 23.09
C HIS A 133 -16.37 8.76 23.58
N GLU A 134 -16.35 7.45 23.77
CA GLU A 134 -15.14 6.75 24.24
C GLU A 134 -13.96 7.00 23.29
N GLN A 135 -14.22 6.96 21.99
CA GLN A 135 -13.18 7.23 20.99
C GLN A 135 -12.70 8.68 20.93
N LEU A 136 -13.53 9.62 21.39
CA LEU A 136 -13.15 11.02 21.52
C LEU A 136 -12.47 11.27 22.88
N VAL A 137 -12.83 10.54 23.94
CA VAL A 137 -12.26 10.67 25.29
C VAL A 137 -10.89 10.00 25.40
N GLU A 138 -10.63 8.92 24.63
CA GLU A 138 -9.28 8.47 24.27
C GLU A 138 -8.45 9.53 23.52
N SER A 139 -8.87 10.81 23.46
CA SER A 139 -8.07 11.96 23.04
C SER A 139 -7.58 12.86 24.21
N GLU A 140 -7.84 12.51 25.48
CA GLU A 140 -7.29 13.17 26.68
C GLU A 140 -6.54 12.19 27.64
N ALA A 141 -5.26 12.45 27.95
CA ALA A 141 -4.33 11.58 28.68
C ALA A 141 -3.36 12.47 29.46
N PRO A 142 -2.83 11.96 30.58
CA PRO A 142 -2.08 12.76 31.53
C PRO A 142 -0.75 13.20 30.92
N GLY A 143 -0.54 14.51 30.78
CA GLY A 143 0.78 15.10 30.43
C GLY A 143 0.85 15.97 29.16
N LYS A 144 -0.26 16.39 28.56
CA LYS A 144 -0.26 17.24 27.36
C LYS A 144 -0.60 18.71 27.70
N PRO A 145 0.34 19.67 27.64
CA PRO A 145 -0.02 21.08 27.49
C PRO A 145 -0.77 21.26 26.17
N MET A 146 -1.76 22.18 26.11
CA MET A 146 -2.63 22.34 24.94
C MET A 146 -1.82 22.40 23.63
N GLY A 147 -2.18 21.57 22.63
CA GLY A 147 -1.66 21.68 21.26
C GLY A 147 -0.95 20.47 20.61
N VAL A 148 -0.81 19.29 21.24
CA VAL A 148 -0.03 18.15 20.66
C VAL A 148 -0.75 16.78 20.65
N PRO A 149 -1.14 16.10 19.54
CA PRO A 149 -2.04 14.91 19.52
C PRO A 149 -1.64 13.66 20.35
N HIS A 150 -2.59 12.72 20.50
CA HIS A 150 -2.80 11.74 21.60
C HIS A 150 -2.30 10.28 21.42
N PRO A 151 -2.46 9.36 22.40
CA PRO A 151 -1.44 8.67 23.20
C PRO A 151 -0.94 7.32 22.64
N ALA A 152 0.06 6.76 23.31
CA ALA A 152 1.00 5.74 22.84
C ALA A 152 0.48 4.27 22.86
N ARG A 153 0.38 3.64 21.68
CA ARG A 153 0.83 2.23 21.51
C ARG A 153 2.32 2.15 21.83
N ALA A 154 2.85 0.98 22.22
CA ALA A 154 4.24 0.77 22.65
C ALA A 154 5.28 1.55 21.81
N THR A 155 5.56 2.79 22.21
CA THR A 155 6.36 3.75 21.46
C THR A 155 7.35 4.37 22.40
N ASP A 156 8.33 3.58 22.80
CA ASP A 156 9.60 4.18 23.18
C ASP A 156 10.07 5.03 21.99
N ALA A 157 10.55 6.26 22.22
CA ALA A 157 11.14 7.08 21.18
C ALA A 157 12.29 6.33 20.47
N GLY A 158 12.97 5.43 21.22
CA GLY A 158 13.91 4.48 20.68
C GLY A 158 13.30 3.44 19.72
N THR A 159 12.04 3.05 19.91
CA THR A 159 11.30 2.16 18.98
C THR A 159 10.85 2.92 17.74
N ARG A 160 10.40 4.18 17.85
CA ARG A 160 10.07 5.01 16.67
C ARG A 160 11.30 5.29 15.81
N MET A 161 12.41 5.66 16.43
CA MET A 161 13.69 5.82 15.73
C MET A 161 14.13 4.52 15.07
N ARG A 162 14.05 3.38 15.78
CA ARG A 162 14.39 2.06 15.20
C ARG A 162 13.45 1.65 14.07
N SER A 163 12.16 1.91 14.17
CA SER A 163 11.19 1.60 13.10
C SER A 163 11.40 2.50 11.88
N ARG A 164 11.64 3.80 12.06
CA ARG A 164 12.06 4.68 10.97
C ARG A 164 13.40 4.27 10.36
N MET A 165 14.40 3.92 11.17
CA MET A 165 15.69 3.43 10.67
C MET A 165 15.55 2.11 9.92
N ARG A 166 14.69 1.20 10.37
CA ARG A 166 14.39 -0.06 9.66
C ARG A 166 13.61 0.17 8.37
N ALA A 167 12.66 1.09 8.36
CA ALA A 167 11.91 1.46 7.18
C ALA A 167 12.83 2.13 6.14
N GLU A 168 13.67 3.06 6.57
CA GLU A 168 14.68 3.72 5.74
C GLU A 168 15.69 2.72 5.18
N ALA A 169 16.22 1.81 6.01
CA ALA A 169 17.13 0.76 5.56
C ALA A 169 16.46 -0.21 4.57
N ARG A 170 15.16 -0.51 4.73
CA ARG A 170 14.41 -1.34 3.79
C ARG A 170 14.14 -0.60 2.48
N ALA A 171 13.74 0.67 2.54
CA ALA A 171 13.56 1.51 1.34
C ALA A 171 14.86 1.61 0.56
N GLN A 172 15.99 1.81 1.26
CA GLN A 172 17.32 1.78 0.66
C GLN A 172 17.62 0.42 0.04
N HIS A 173 17.42 -0.68 0.77
CA HIS A 173 17.68 -2.02 0.27
C HIS A 173 16.84 -2.38 -0.97
N VAL A 174 15.56 -2.00 -1.00
CA VAL A 174 14.68 -2.23 -2.16
C VAL A 174 15.15 -1.41 -3.37
N ASN A 175 15.55 -0.16 -3.16
CA ASN A 175 16.13 0.67 -4.21
C ASN A 175 17.45 0.10 -4.74
N ASP A 176 18.36 -0.30 -3.85
CA ASP A 176 19.65 -0.93 -4.21
C ASP A 176 19.44 -2.23 -4.98
N ARG A 177 18.43 -3.04 -4.59
CA ARG A 177 18.05 -4.25 -5.31
C ARG A 177 17.54 -3.94 -6.72
N PHE A 178 16.75 -2.87 -6.88
CA PHE A 178 16.25 -2.45 -8.19
C PHE A 178 17.39 -1.96 -9.10
N ILE A 179 18.29 -1.10 -8.58
CA ILE A 179 19.49 -0.66 -9.31
C ILE A 179 20.36 -1.87 -9.67
N THR A 180 20.57 -2.80 -8.74
CA THR A 180 21.35 -4.03 -8.98
C THR A 180 20.72 -4.88 -10.09
N ALA A 181 19.40 -5.01 -10.12
CA ALA A 181 18.70 -5.74 -11.19
C ALA A 181 18.93 -5.06 -12.55
N VAL A 182 18.87 -3.73 -12.62
CA VAL A 182 19.18 -2.96 -13.84
C VAL A 182 20.65 -3.15 -14.25
N MET A 183 21.60 -3.08 -13.31
CA MET A 183 23.02 -3.34 -13.57
C MET A 183 23.25 -4.74 -14.15
N GLN A 184 22.63 -5.76 -13.56
CA GLN A 184 22.76 -7.15 -14.02
C GLN A 184 22.16 -7.35 -15.41
N ALA A 185 21.02 -6.73 -15.71
CA ALA A 185 20.37 -6.85 -17.01
C ALA A 185 21.11 -6.09 -18.12
N THR A 186 21.78 -4.98 -17.79
CA THR A 186 22.38 -4.06 -18.78
C THR A 186 23.90 -4.16 -18.87
N GLY A 187 24.55 -4.76 -17.88
CA GLY A 187 26.01 -4.79 -17.77
C GLY A 187 26.65 -3.44 -17.42
N LEU A 188 25.85 -2.42 -17.10
CA LEU A 188 26.35 -1.09 -16.74
C LEU A 188 26.82 -1.04 -15.28
N ASP A 189 27.74 -0.12 -14.99
CA ASP A 189 28.09 0.23 -13.62
C ASP A 189 26.93 0.91 -12.89
N HIS A 190 27.03 1.01 -11.56
CA HIS A 190 25.99 1.54 -10.70
C HIS A 190 25.54 2.96 -11.10
N ASP A 191 26.48 3.85 -11.38
CA ASP A 191 26.21 5.26 -11.65
C ASP A 191 25.49 5.44 -13.00
N ARG A 192 25.91 4.69 -14.03
CA ARG A 192 25.21 4.66 -15.32
C ARG A 192 23.84 3.98 -15.23
N ALA A 193 23.72 2.86 -14.51
CA ALA A 193 22.46 2.17 -14.32
C ALA A 193 21.43 3.06 -13.59
N GLU A 194 21.84 3.71 -12.50
CA GLU A 194 20.98 4.58 -11.71
C GLU A 194 20.49 5.80 -12.51
N ARG A 195 21.40 6.50 -13.22
CA ARG A 195 21.02 7.63 -14.08
C ARG A 195 20.11 7.20 -15.23
N GLY A 196 20.46 6.11 -15.90
CA GLY A 196 19.70 5.57 -17.03
C GLY A 196 18.29 5.15 -16.61
N MET A 197 18.18 4.49 -15.46
CA MET A 197 16.92 4.04 -14.88
C MET A 197 16.01 5.23 -14.58
N ALA A 198 16.50 6.24 -13.86
CA ALA A 198 15.70 7.41 -13.51
C ALA A 198 15.22 8.17 -14.77
N LEU A 199 16.11 8.35 -15.76
CA LEU A 199 15.78 9.01 -17.01
C LEU A 199 14.77 8.23 -17.85
N GLY A 200 14.99 6.92 -18.03
CA GLY A 200 14.11 6.03 -18.78
C GLY A 200 12.71 5.96 -18.18
N ILE A 201 12.62 5.82 -16.85
CA ILE A 201 11.33 5.81 -16.13
C ILE A 201 10.65 7.18 -16.23
N CYS A 202 11.36 8.29 -16.05
CA CYS A 202 10.75 9.62 -16.14
C CYS A 202 10.19 9.89 -17.54
N MET A 203 10.93 9.54 -18.60
CA MET A 203 10.42 9.65 -19.97
C MET A 203 9.20 8.76 -20.20
N LEU A 204 9.20 7.52 -19.69
CA LEU A 204 8.01 6.66 -19.73
C LEU A 204 6.82 7.34 -19.04
N CYS A 205 7.00 7.89 -17.83
CA CYS A 205 5.96 8.60 -17.10
C CYS A 205 5.41 9.82 -17.87
N HIS A 206 6.26 10.61 -18.53
CA HIS A 206 5.82 11.71 -19.38
C HIS A 206 4.95 11.26 -20.54
N ARG A 207 5.13 10.03 -21.03
CA ARG A 207 4.31 9.51 -22.13
C ARG A 207 2.89 9.11 -21.71
N LEU A 208 2.72 8.78 -20.42
CA LEU A 208 1.47 8.31 -19.84
C LEU A 208 0.54 9.47 -19.47
N THR A 209 -0.74 9.15 -19.20
CA THR A 209 -1.62 10.14 -18.56
C THR A 209 -1.16 10.40 -17.12
N PRO A 210 -1.50 11.55 -16.51
CA PRO A 210 -1.09 11.85 -15.13
C PRO A 210 -1.52 10.78 -14.11
N GLU A 211 -2.72 10.23 -14.26
CA GLU A 211 -3.24 9.15 -13.40
C GLU A 211 -2.40 7.87 -13.53
N GLN A 212 -2.05 7.49 -14.76
CA GLN A 212 -1.21 6.30 -15.02
C GLN A 212 0.22 6.48 -14.56
N ALA A 213 0.79 7.68 -14.77
CA ALA A 213 2.11 8.02 -14.31
C ALA A 213 2.17 7.94 -12.78
N GLN A 214 1.20 8.54 -12.07
CA GLN A 214 1.09 8.46 -10.61
C GLN A 214 0.94 7.02 -10.12
N HIS A 215 0.08 6.24 -10.79
CA HIS A 215 -0.10 4.84 -10.44
C HIS A 215 1.17 4.00 -10.64
N THR A 216 1.90 4.24 -11.74
CA THR A 216 3.18 3.58 -12.02
C THR A 216 4.24 3.98 -11.00
N ILE A 217 4.37 5.28 -10.71
CA ILE A 217 5.32 5.81 -9.73
C ILE A 217 5.05 5.20 -8.35
N ALA A 218 3.78 5.09 -7.94
CA ALA A 218 3.39 4.53 -6.64
C ALA A 218 3.74 3.05 -6.45
N GLN A 219 4.21 2.34 -7.49
CA GLN A 219 4.65 0.94 -7.41
C GLN A 219 6.18 0.80 -7.40
N LEU A 220 6.90 1.90 -7.63
CA LEU A 220 8.35 1.92 -7.62
C LEU A 220 8.89 1.99 -6.19
N PRO A 221 10.19 1.70 -5.99
CA PRO A 221 10.84 2.00 -4.72
C PRO A 221 10.62 3.48 -4.33
N SER A 222 10.18 3.76 -3.09
CA SER A 222 9.91 5.12 -2.62
C SER A 222 11.05 6.12 -2.80
N LYS A 223 12.30 5.65 -2.77
CA LYS A 223 13.49 6.47 -3.07
C LYS A 223 13.49 7.09 -4.47
N LEU A 224 12.72 6.53 -5.40
CA LEU A 224 12.53 7.09 -6.74
C LEU A 224 11.40 8.11 -6.82
N HIS A 225 10.45 8.10 -5.87
CA HIS A 225 9.27 8.98 -5.93
C HIS A 225 9.66 10.46 -5.97
N GLU A 226 10.60 10.89 -5.11
CA GLU A 226 11.07 12.30 -5.09
C GLU A 226 11.69 12.72 -6.44
N ARG A 227 12.37 11.79 -7.13
CA ARG A 227 13.00 12.07 -8.43
C ARG A 227 11.99 12.09 -9.58
N LEU A 228 10.84 11.44 -9.40
CA LEU A 228 9.82 11.24 -10.43
C LEU A 228 8.57 12.09 -10.21
N ILE A 229 8.48 12.83 -9.11
CA ILE A 229 7.28 13.59 -8.73
C ILE A 229 6.86 14.62 -9.80
N SER A 230 7.83 15.18 -10.53
CA SER A 230 7.59 16.12 -11.63
C SER A 230 7.43 15.43 -13.00
N CYS A 231 7.47 14.10 -13.07
CA CYS A 231 7.36 13.37 -14.33
C CYS A 231 5.91 12.97 -14.68
N ALA A 232 4.93 13.41 -13.90
CA ALA A 232 3.50 13.07 -14.05
C ALA A 232 2.67 14.14 -14.82
N ASP A 233 3.32 15.03 -15.58
CA ASP A 233 2.68 16.16 -16.28
C ASP A 233 2.14 15.81 -17.70
N GLY A 234 2.16 14.53 -18.08
CA GLY A 234 1.87 14.04 -19.43
C GLY A 234 0.40 14.14 -19.92
N PRO A 235 0.07 13.59 -21.11
CA PRO A 235 0.95 12.82 -22.00
C PRO A 235 1.70 13.69 -23.03
N ASP A 236 3.03 13.66 -22.98
CA ASP A 236 3.91 14.21 -24.01
C ASP A 236 4.06 13.21 -25.16
N ARG A 237 3.50 13.56 -26.32
CA ARG A 237 3.55 12.72 -27.54
C ARG A 237 4.92 12.76 -28.24
N ALA A 238 5.81 13.69 -27.88
CA ALA A 238 7.17 13.73 -28.41
C ALA A 238 8.03 12.60 -27.86
N VAL A 239 7.64 12.00 -26.72
CA VAL A 239 8.31 10.83 -26.16
C VAL A 239 7.97 9.59 -27.00
N THR A 240 8.88 9.27 -27.92
CA THR A 240 8.86 8.07 -28.79
C THR A 240 10.01 7.16 -28.41
N ALA A 241 9.99 5.89 -28.86
CA ALA A 241 11.11 4.97 -28.63
C ALA A 241 12.44 5.54 -29.14
N ALA A 242 12.42 6.17 -30.33
CA ALA A 242 13.59 6.83 -30.90
C ALA A 242 14.07 8.03 -30.06
N ALA A 243 13.14 8.87 -29.56
CA ALA A 243 13.51 9.99 -28.69
C ALA A 243 14.14 9.51 -27.38
N MET A 244 13.59 8.45 -26.78
CA MET A 244 14.15 7.84 -25.57
C MET A 244 15.55 7.28 -25.83
N GLN A 245 15.76 6.59 -26.96
CA GLN A 245 17.07 6.06 -27.35
C GLN A 245 18.11 7.19 -27.51
N VAL A 246 17.75 8.30 -28.17
CA VAL A 246 18.65 9.46 -28.35
C VAL A 246 19.03 10.05 -27.00
N GLU A 247 18.08 10.25 -26.09
CA GLU A 247 18.38 10.86 -24.79
C GLU A 247 19.18 9.92 -23.88
N ILE A 248 18.89 8.60 -23.89
CA ILE A 248 19.70 7.60 -23.17
C ILE A 248 21.12 7.52 -23.75
N SER A 249 21.27 7.47 -25.07
CA SER A 249 22.57 7.46 -25.76
C SER A 249 23.39 8.68 -25.36
N ARG A 250 22.78 9.88 -25.37
CA ARG A 250 23.44 11.13 -24.97
C ARG A 250 23.82 11.14 -23.49
N SER A 251 22.87 10.81 -22.62
CA SER A 251 23.05 10.90 -21.16
C SER A 251 24.04 9.87 -20.62
N LEU A 252 24.02 8.66 -21.17
CA LEU A 252 24.88 7.57 -20.73
C LEU A 252 26.16 7.43 -21.57
N SER A 253 26.32 8.20 -22.65
CA SER A 253 27.42 8.06 -23.62
C SER A 253 27.51 6.62 -24.17
N LEU A 254 26.37 6.11 -24.64
CA LEU A 254 26.22 4.80 -25.26
C LEU A 254 25.97 4.96 -26.76
N ASP A 255 26.34 3.96 -27.56
CA ASP A 255 25.89 3.92 -28.95
C ASP A 255 24.37 3.61 -29.02
N SER A 256 23.79 3.83 -30.20
CA SER A 256 22.36 3.68 -30.43
C SER A 256 21.83 2.27 -30.15
N VAL A 257 22.63 1.23 -30.40
CA VAL A 257 22.20 -0.17 -30.19
C VAL A 257 22.19 -0.46 -28.70
N THR A 258 23.28 -0.13 -28.00
CA THR A 258 23.37 -0.32 -26.55
C THR A 258 22.33 0.50 -25.78
N ALA A 259 22.00 1.72 -26.24
CA ALA A 259 20.95 2.54 -25.65
C ALA A 259 19.55 1.92 -25.81
N ASN A 260 19.26 1.28 -26.95
CA ASN A 260 18.03 0.54 -27.15
C ASN A 260 17.96 -0.70 -26.25
N ASP A 261 19.02 -1.49 -26.20
CA ASP A 261 19.09 -2.71 -25.38
C ASP A 261 18.97 -2.38 -23.88
N PHE A 262 19.52 -1.24 -23.46
CA PHE A 262 19.33 -0.69 -22.12
C PHE A 262 17.84 -0.46 -21.81
N LEU A 263 17.11 0.22 -22.70
CA LEU A 263 15.70 0.54 -22.48
C LEU A 263 14.82 -0.73 -22.43
N ILE A 264 15.07 -1.70 -23.31
CA ILE A 264 14.38 -3.00 -23.28
C ILE A 264 14.63 -3.72 -21.95
N SER A 265 15.90 -3.76 -21.53
CA SER A 265 16.29 -4.38 -20.26
C SER A 265 15.66 -3.68 -19.06
N LEU A 266 15.65 -2.35 -19.05
CA LEU A 266 15.01 -1.53 -18.02
C LEU A 266 13.52 -1.81 -17.93
N PHE A 267 12.81 -1.86 -19.05
CA PHE A 267 11.37 -2.14 -19.06
C PHE A 267 11.04 -3.57 -18.68
N SER A 268 11.91 -4.54 -18.99
CA SER A 268 11.80 -5.90 -18.48
C SER A 268 11.96 -5.94 -16.96
N VAL A 269 12.98 -5.28 -16.42
CA VAL A 269 13.19 -5.20 -14.96
C VAL A 269 12.02 -4.49 -14.27
N LEU A 270 11.50 -3.42 -14.86
CA LEU A 270 10.32 -2.72 -14.38
C LEU A 270 9.08 -3.63 -14.37
N HIS A 271 8.87 -4.40 -15.43
CA HIS A 271 7.79 -5.37 -15.54
C HIS A 271 7.85 -6.44 -14.45
N ASP A 272 9.05 -6.90 -14.09
CA ASP A 272 9.23 -7.92 -13.05
C ASP A 272 9.11 -7.34 -11.64
N PHE A 273 9.30 -6.03 -11.47
CA PHE A 273 9.23 -5.35 -10.18
C PHE A 273 7.81 -4.87 -9.81
N VAL A 274 7.02 -4.48 -10.82
CA VAL A 274 5.63 -4.02 -10.65
C VAL A 274 4.66 -5.19 -10.90
N SER A 275 3.49 -5.21 -10.27
CA SER A 275 2.56 -6.34 -10.44
C SER A 275 2.16 -6.57 -11.91
N HIS A 276 2.14 -7.82 -12.36
CA HIS A 276 1.90 -8.20 -13.76
C HIS A 276 0.69 -7.53 -14.41
N GLY A 277 -0.48 -7.53 -13.76
CA GLY A 277 -1.70 -6.95 -14.34
C GLY A 277 -1.62 -5.44 -14.58
N GLN A 278 -0.87 -4.72 -13.75
CA GLN A 278 -0.78 -3.25 -13.82
C GLN A 278 0.20 -2.78 -14.90
N MET A 279 1.29 -3.51 -15.13
CA MET A 279 2.20 -3.20 -16.23
C MET A 279 1.61 -3.55 -17.60
N GLU A 280 0.72 -4.54 -17.67
CA GLU A 280 -0.04 -4.83 -18.90
C GLU A 280 -0.96 -3.66 -19.26
N GLU A 281 -1.69 -3.10 -18.28
CA GLU A 281 -2.54 -1.92 -18.51
C GLU A 281 -1.76 -0.70 -19.00
N VAL A 282 -0.57 -0.45 -18.44
CA VAL A 282 0.33 0.61 -18.91
C VAL A 282 0.80 0.33 -20.33
N ARG A 283 1.28 -0.89 -20.59
CA ARG A 283 1.81 -1.31 -21.90
C ARG A 283 0.77 -1.21 -23.02
N ASP A 284 -0.47 -1.60 -22.75
CA ASP A 284 -1.53 -1.63 -23.76
C ASP A 284 -1.90 -0.21 -24.24
N GLN A 285 -1.63 0.80 -23.43
CA GLN A 285 -1.92 2.21 -23.73
C GLN A 285 -0.75 2.97 -24.37
N LEU A 286 0.43 2.35 -24.42
CA LEU A 286 1.58 2.89 -25.13
C LEU A 286 1.43 2.71 -26.65
N PRO A 287 2.00 3.61 -27.47
CA PRO A 287 2.07 3.42 -28.92
C PRO A 287 2.94 2.19 -29.27
N GLU A 288 2.78 1.69 -30.50
CA GLU A 288 3.39 0.43 -30.95
C GLU A 288 4.91 0.40 -30.79
N ASP A 289 5.59 1.52 -31.05
CA ASP A 289 7.04 1.64 -30.94
C ASP A 289 7.55 1.41 -29.51
N LEU A 290 6.90 2.01 -28.51
CA LEU A 290 7.22 1.81 -27.10
C LEU A 290 6.74 0.45 -26.59
N ARG A 291 5.57 0.00 -27.05
CA ARG A 291 5.01 -1.31 -26.69
C ARG A 291 5.96 -2.45 -27.04
N ALA A 292 6.62 -2.35 -28.20
CA ALA A 292 7.59 -3.33 -28.67
C ALA A 292 8.84 -3.45 -27.78
N MET A 293 9.11 -2.45 -26.91
CA MET A 293 10.24 -2.47 -25.98
C MET A 293 9.95 -3.26 -24.69
N PHE A 294 8.68 -3.57 -24.40
CA PHE A 294 8.30 -4.37 -23.25
C PHE A 294 8.35 -5.87 -23.58
N PRO A 295 8.66 -6.73 -22.59
CA PRO A 295 8.66 -8.18 -22.81
C PRO A 295 7.29 -8.68 -23.29
N VAL A 296 7.32 -9.60 -24.26
CA VAL A 296 6.11 -10.27 -24.76
C VAL A 296 5.70 -11.35 -23.76
N VAL A 297 4.67 -11.04 -22.96
CA VAL A 297 4.08 -12.02 -22.03
C VAL A 297 3.33 -13.07 -22.85
N ARG A 298 3.85 -14.30 -22.92
CA ARG A 298 3.05 -15.44 -23.39
C ARG A 298 1.99 -15.72 -22.33
N ARG A 299 0.73 -15.38 -22.60
CA ARG A 299 -0.39 -15.84 -21.77
C ARG A 299 -0.31 -17.36 -21.67
N ALA A 300 -0.11 -17.87 -20.46
CA ALA A 300 -0.29 -19.30 -20.20
C ALA A 300 -1.75 -19.63 -20.52
N ALA A 301 -1.95 -20.57 -21.44
CA ALA A 301 -3.25 -21.08 -21.86
C ALA A 301 -3.92 -21.87 -20.74
#